data_AF-A0A2E4QNX3-F1
#
_entry.id   AF-A0A2E4QNX3-F1
#
_cell.length_a   1.000
_cell.length_b   1.000
_cell.length_c   1.000
_cell.angle_alpha   90.00
_cell.angle_beta   90.00
_cell.angle_gamma   90.00
#
_symmetry.space_group_name_H-M   'P 1'
#
loop_
_entity.id
_entity.type
_entity.pdbx_description
1 polymer ?
#
loop_
_entity_poly.entity_id
_entity_poly.type
_entity_poly.pdbx_seq_one_letter_code
_entity_poly.pdbx_strand_id
1 'polypeptide(L)'
;MKVIQAVGHGLTNLFNFNGRTRQAEFWPYVVFVTLLSIAGFGAATLPEMFASMERLQRFVEDNPDLATIERGPGSYSMTIHEFHPELMPDFGQMMWLTGVGFVAIIFFLASAVVRRLHDRGKSGAWGLMPIPFIVFALVAMPKLFDQVSQVGTPDLRLFFAIFFNNILYIATLVFLIVLLCGDSTKGENRFGLEPIE
;
A
#
# COMPACT_ATOMS: atom_id res chain seq x y z
N MET A 1 -16.77 -19.39 -12.57
CA MET A 1 -15.38 -19.42 -13.06
C MET A 1 -14.41 -19.78 -11.93
N LYS A 2 -13.35 -20.56 -12.18
CA LYS A 2 -12.37 -20.94 -11.14
C LYS A 2 -11.38 -19.80 -10.90
N VAL A 3 -10.97 -19.55 -9.65
CA VAL A 3 -10.01 -18.46 -9.27
C VAL A 3 -8.75 -18.47 -10.13
N ILE A 4 -8.21 -19.65 -10.45
CA ILE A 4 -7.01 -19.80 -11.29
C ILE A 4 -7.19 -19.19 -12.69
N GLN A 5 -8.39 -19.29 -13.27
CA GLN A 5 -8.68 -18.72 -14.60
C GLN A 5 -8.72 -17.19 -14.53
N ALA A 6 -9.34 -16.62 -13.48
CA ALA A 6 -9.34 -15.18 -13.25
C ALA A 6 -7.91 -14.62 -13.12
N VAL A 7 -7.06 -15.31 -12.35
CA VAL A 7 -5.67 -14.92 -12.15
C VAL A 7 -4.87 -15.02 -13.45
N GLY A 8 -4.97 -16.14 -14.16
CA GLY A 8 -4.31 -16.32 -15.46
C GLY A 8 -4.73 -15.24 -16.46
N HIS A 9 -6.04 -14.95 -16.54
CA HIS A 9 -6.57 -13.91 -17.43
C HIS A 9 -6.08 -12.50 -17.07
N GLY A 10 -6.04 -12.15 -15.78
CA GLY A 10 -5.51 -10.87 -15.32
C GLY A 10 -4.03 -10.70 -15.68
N LEU A 11 -3.21 -11.75 -15.46
CA LEU A 11 -1.78 -11.72 -15.75
C LEU A 11 -1.47 -11.70 -17.26
N THR A 12 -2.25 -12.37 -18.11
CA THR A 12 -2.05 -12.31 -19.57
C THR A 12 -2.49 -10.97 -20.16
N ASN A 13 -3.33 -10.21 -19.47
CA ASN A 13 -3.87 -8.93 -19.94
C ASN A 13 -3.31 -7.70 -19.21
N LEU A 14 -2.16 -7.80 -18.55
CA LEU A 14 -1.56 -6.68 -17.79
C LEU A 14 -1.39 -5.40 -18.60
N PHE A 15 -1.02 -5.53 -19.87
CA PHE A 15 -0.83 -4.41 -20.79
C PHE A 15 -2.03 -4.14 -21.71
N ASN A 16 -3.09 -4.95 -21.61
CA ASN A 16 -4.27 -4.84 -22.46
C ASN A 16 -5.39 -4.08 -21.75
N PHE A 17 -5.46 -2.77 -21.99
CA PHE A 17 -6.49 -1.89 -21.44
C PHE A 17 -7.81 -1.90 -22.23
N ASN A 18 -7.89 -2.66 -23.31
CA ASN A 18 -9.06 -2.73 -24.17
C ASN A 18 -10.01 -3.85 -23.73
N GLY A 19 -11.29 -3.67 -24.07
CA GLY A 19 -12.35 -4.62 -23.77
C GLY A 19 -12.91 -4.47 -22.36
N ARG A 20 -13.58 -5.53 -21.91
CA ARG A 20 -14.42 -5.57 -20.72
C ARG A 20 -14.03 -6.74 -19.83
N THR A 21 -14.25 -6.59 -18.53
CA THR A 21 -14.06 -7.66 -17.53
C THR A 21 -15.26 -7.67 -16.59
N ARG A 22 -15.91 -8.84 -16.46
CA ARG A 22 -17.05 -9.03 -15.56
C ARG A 22 -16.62 -9.07 -14.09
N GLN A 23 -17.55 -8.76 -13.20
CA GLN A 23 -17.30 -8.77 -11.75
C GLN A 23 -16.78 -10.10 -11.21
N ALA A 24 -17.28 -11.22 -11.74
CA ALA A 24 -16.93 -12.57 -11.30
C ALA A 24 -15.48 -12.95 -11.63
N GLU A 25 -14.88 -12.29 -12.63
CA GLU A 25 -13.47 -12.45 -13.00
C GLU A 25 -12.59 -11.42 -12.28
N PHE A 26 -13.11 -10.21 -12.13
CA PHE A 26 -12.39 -9.08 -11.55
C PHE A 26 -12.02 -9.32 -10.08
N TRP A 27 -12.99 -9.68 -9.23
CA TRP A 27 -12.76 -9.76 -7.78
C TRP A 27 -11.75 -10.84 -7.35
N PRO A 28 -11.79 -12.08 -7.89
CA PRO A 28 -10.77 -13.07 -7.56
C PRO A 28 -9.35 -12.62 -7.92
N TYR A 29 -9.20 -11.90 -9.04
CA TYR A 29 -7.91 -11.33 -9.42
C TYR A 29 -7.46 -10.22 -8.46
N VAL A 30 -8.36 -9.30 -8.10
CA VAL A 30 -8.08 -8.23 -7.11
C VAL A 30 -7.66 -8.82 -5.77
N VAL A 31 -8.38 -9.84 -5.27
CA VAL A 31 -8.04 -10.52 -4.02
C VAL A 31 -6.65 -11.15 -4.11
N PHE A 32 -6.34 -11.84 -5.21
CA PHE A 32 -5.03 -12.41 -5.44
C PHE A 32 -3.91 -11.35 -5.38
N VAL A 33 -4.04 -10.25 -6.13
CA VAL A 33 -3.05 -9.16 -6.14
C VAL A 33 -2.95 -8.49 -4.76
N THR A 34 -4.06 -8.36 -4.04
CA THR A 34 -4.08 -7.78 -2.68
C THR A 34 -3.34 -8.66 -1.68
N LEU A 35 -3.58 -9.97 -1.70
CA LEU A 35 -2.86 -10.94 -0.86
C LEU A 35 -1.37 -10.98 -1.20
N LEU A 36 -1.02 -10.96 -2.50
CA LEU A 36 0.37 -10.87 -2.95
C LEU A 36 1.04 -9.58 -2.43
N SER A 37 0.31 -8.46 -2.43
CA SER A 37 0.82 -7.18 -1.92
C SER A 37 1.02 -7.20 -0.41
N ILE A 38 0.11 -7.82 0.35
CA ILE A 38 0.26 -8.02 1.81
C ILE A 38 1.49 -8.89 2.10
N ALA A 39 1.66 -10.00 1.38
CA ALA A 39 2.82 -10.86 1.51
C ALA A 39 4.12 -10.13 1.16
N GLY A 40 4.13 -9.35 0.07
CA GLY A 40 5.26 -8.52 -0.33
C GLY A 40 5.62 -7.46 0.70
N PHE A 41 4.63 -6.80 1.30
CA PHE A 41 4.85 -5.84 2.38
C PHE A 41 5.44 -6.51 3.62
N GLY A 42 4.90 -7.66 4.05
CA GLY A 42 5.45 -8.43 5.16
C GLY A 42 6.90 -8.86 4.89
N ALA A 43 7.19 -9.35 3.68
CA ALA A 43 8.55 -9.73 3.28
C ALA A 43 9.52 -8.55 3.23
N ALA A 44 9.06 -7.34 2.93
CA ALA A 44 9.89 -6.14 2.92
C ALA A 44 10.17 -5.58 4.33
N THR A 45 9.19 -5.63 5.22
CA THR A 45 9.27 -4.94 6.53
C THR A 45 9.76 -5.86 7.65
N LEU A 46 9.33 -7.13 7.68
CA LEU A 46 9.66 -8.04 8.77
C LEU A 46 11.17 -8.29 8.96
N PRO A 47 11.98 -8.50 7.90
CA PRO A 47 13.42 -8.72 8.08
C PRO A 47 14.11 -7.52 8.74
N GLU A 48 13.72 -6.31 8.37
CA GLU A 48 14.30 -5.08 8.94
C GLU A 48 13.91 -4.92 10.41
N MET A 49 12.66 -5.24 10.77
CA MET A 49 12.25 -5.24 12.17
C MET A 49 13.07 -6.25 12.99
N PHE A 50 13.28 -7.46 12.49
CA PHE A 50 14.13 -8.45 13.18
C PHE A 50 15.59 -7.97 13.28
N ALA A 51 16.15 -7.39 12.22
CA ALA A 51 17.50 -6.85 12.22
C ALA A 51 17.68 -5.69 13.21
N SER A 52 16.68 -4.81 13.36
CA SER A 52 16.71 -3.74 14.36
C SER A 52 16.67 -4.27 15.80
N MET A 53 15.89 -5.33 16.06
CA MET A 53 15.83 -5.98 17.37
C MET A 53 17.14 -6.65 17.73
N GLU A 54 17.78 -7.31 16.76
CA GLU A 54 19.10 -7.91 16.94
C GLU A 54 20.19 -6.86 17.23
N ARG A 55 20.18 -5.73 16.49
CA ARG A 55 21.07 -4.59 16.77
C ARG A 55 20.90 -4.07 18.20
N LEU A 56 19.66 -3.87 18.63
CA LEU A 56 19.33 -3.41 19.97
C LEU A 56 19.81 -4.41 21.04
N GLN A 57 19.58 -5.70 20.85
CA GLN A 57 20.01 -6.73 21.80
C GLN A 57 21.52 -6.75 21.96
N ARG A 58 22.27 -6.77 20.85
CA ARG A 58 23.74 -6.73 20.88
C ARG A 58 24.27 -5.48 21.59
N PHE A 59 23.68 -4.32 21.32
CA PHE A 59 24.09 -3.06 21.96
C PHE A 59 23.94 -3.11 23.49
N VAL A 60 22.85 -3.69 23.99
CA VAL A 60 22.60 -3.87 25.43
C VAL A 60 23.56 -4.88 26.06
N GLU A 61 23.90 -5.96 25.34
CA GLU A 61 24.90 -6.93 25.80
C GLU A 61 26.29 -6.32 25.92
N ASP A 62 26.68 -5.49 24.95
CA ASP A 62 27.99 -4.85 24.90
C ASP A 62 28.11 -3.66 25.88
N ASN A 63 26.99 -3.00 26.22
CA ASN A 63 26.95 -1.81 27.09
C ASN A 63 25.88 -1.95 28.20
N PRO A 64 26.10 -2.85 29.18
CA PRO A 64 25.11 -3.16 30.22
C PRO A 64 24.84 -1.99 31.19
N ASP A 65 25.69 -0.97 31.20
CA ASP A 65 25.63 0.24 32.01
C ASP A 65 24.81 1.37 31.37
N LEU A 66 24.57 1.34 30.06
CA LEU A 66 23.80 2.36 29.31
C LEU A 66 22.31 2.02 29.18
N ALA A 67 21.89 0.82 29.61
CA ALA A 67 20.52 0.35 29.53
C ALA A 67 19.93 0.11 30.93
N THR A 68 18.91 0.90 31.30
CA THR A 68 18.13 0.58 32.51
C THR A 68 17.01 -0.37 32.13
N ILE A 69 17.14 -1.62 32.57
CA ILE A 69 16.15 -2.68 32.37
C ILE A 69 15.21 -2.70 33.59
N GLU A 70 14.02 -2.11 33.46
CA GLU A 70 12.98 -2.24 34.48
C GLU A 70 12.18 -3.53 34.23
N ARG A 71 12.32 -4.51 35.12
CA ARG A 71 11.51 -5.75 35.12
C ARG A 71 10.34 -5.60 36.07
N GLY A 72 9.14 -5.38 35.54
CA GLY A 72 7.88 -5.42 36.28
C GLY A 72 7.20 -6.80 36.20
N PRO A 73 6.17 -7.08 37.02
CA PRO A 73 5.37 -8.29 36.87
C PRO A 73 4.57 -8.23 35.56
N GLY A 74 5.17 -8.76 34.48
CA GLY A 74 4.58 -8.80 33.14
C GLY A 74 4.98 -7.65 32.19
N SER A 75 5.89 -6.75 32.58
CA SER A 75 6.41 -5.70 31.68
C SER A 75 7.94 -5.74 31.60
N TYR A 76 8.44 -5.66 30.36
CA TYR A 76 9.85 -5.48 30.05
C TYR A 76 9.98 -4.11 29.39
N SER A 77 10.48 -3.12 30.14
CA SER A 77 10.72 -1.76 29.66
C SER A 77 12.22 -1.49 29.67
N MET A 78 12.79 -1.18 28.51
CA MET A 78 14.19 -0.83 28.37
C MET A 78 14.29 0.64 27.96
N THR A 79 14.86 1.46 28.84
CA THR A 79 15.07 2.89 28.56
C THR A 79 16.55 3.10 28.27
N ILE A 80 16.88 3.32 27.01
CA ILE A 80 18.22 3.71 26.58
C ILE A 80 18.33 5.21 26.84
N HIS A 81 19.32 5.62 27.64
CA HIS A 81 19.42 7.00 28.11
C HIS A 81 19.93 7.96 27.02
N GLU A 82 20.53 7.43 25.96
CA GLU A 82 21.05 8.17 24.81
C GLU A 82 20.37 7.77 23.50
N PHE A 83 20.24 8.72 22.57
CA PHE A 83 19.63 8.49 21.25
C PHE A 83 20.64 7.79 20.33
N HIS A 84 20.42 6.50 20.07
CA HIS A 84 21.23 5.68 19.16
C HIS A 84 20.48 5.42 17.84
N PRO A 85 20.65 6.28 16.81
CA PRO A 85 19.95 6.14 15.54
C PRO A 85 20.32 4.84 14.81
N GLU A 86 21.51 4.29 15.03
CA GLU A 86 21.96 3.01 14.44
C GLU A 86 21.11 1.79 14.85
N LEU A 87 20.42 1.85 16.00
CA LEU A 87 19.58 0.77 16.51
C LEU A 87 18.18 0.78 15.92
N MET A 88 17.77 1.91 15.32
CA MET A 88 16.45 2.05 14.74
C MET A 88 16.36 1.35 13.36
N PRO A 89 15.16 0.89 12.97
CA PRO A 89 14.93 0.44 11.60
C PRO A 89 15.33 1.51 10.58
N ASP A 90 15.90 1.10 9.44
CA ASP A 90 16.13 2.00 8.31
C ASP A 90 14.80 2.38 7.66
N PHE A 91 14.23 3.49 8.15
CA PHE A 91 12.99 4.05 7.63
C PHE A 91 13.10 4.46 6.17
N GLY A 92 14.28 4.85 5.69
CA GLY A 92 14.49 5.24 4.30
C GLY A 92 14.32 4.05 3.36
N GLN A 93 15.00 2.94 3.66
CA GLN A 93 14.87 1.69 2.92
C GLN A 93 13.44 1.14 3.00
N MET A 94 12.82 1.15 4.18
CA MET A 94 11.46 0.67 4.38
C MET A 94 10.44 1.47 3.54
N MET A 95 10.57 2.81 3.52
CA MET A 95 9.71 3.68 2.71
C MET A 95 9.91 3.43 1.21
N TRP A 96 11.16 3.26 0.76
CA TRP A 96 11.45 2.95 -0.64
C TRP A 96 10.81 1.62 -1.09
N LEU A 97 11.04 0.53 -0.34
CA LEU A 97 10.48 -0.78 -0.64
C LEU A 97 8.94 -0.76 -0.63
N THR A 98 8.35 -0.05 0.33
CA THR A 98 6.89 0.15 0.40
C THR A 98 6.39 0.92 -0.82
N GLY A 99 7.10 1.97 -1.24
CA GLY A 99 6.79 2.74 -2.45
C GLY A 99 6.82 1.89 -3.73
N VAL A 100 7.84 1.04 -3.88
CA VAL A 100 7.92 0.06 -5.00
C VAL A 100 6.73 -0.91 -4.95
N GLY A 101 6.36 -1.40 -3.77
CA GLY A 101 5.17 -2.24 -3.57
C GLY A 101 3.88 -1.55 -4.01
N PHE A 102 3.70 -0.27 -3.69
CA PHE A 102 2.55 0.54 -4.14
C PHE A 102 2.51 0.71 -5.67
N VAL A 103 3.65 0.90 -6.32
CA VAL A 103 3.72 0.97 -7.78
C VAL A 103 3.37 -0.38 -8.39
N ALA A 104 3.86 -1.48 -7.80
CA ALA A 104 3.57 -2.84 -8.26
C ALA A 104 2.07 -3.17 -8.17
N ILE A 105 1.39 -2.88 -7.05
CA ILE A 105 -0.06 -3.13 -6.92
C ILE A 105 -0.86 -2.33 -7.95
N ILE A 106 -0.51 -1.04 -8.18
CA ILE A 106 -1.15 -0.24 -9.22
C ILE A 106 -0.94 -0.86 -10.59
N PHE A 107 0.29 -1.27 -10.90
CA PHE A 107 0.62 -1.91 -12.17
C PHE A 107 -0.19 -3.19 -12.41
N PHE A 108 -0.25 -4.09 -11.43
CA PHE A 108 -1.02 -5.33 -11.54
C PHE A 108 -2.54 -5.09 -11.64
N LEU A 109 -3.07 -4.04 -10.99
CA LEU A 109 -4.51 -3.77 -11.02
C LEU A 109 -4.96 -2.87 -12.18
N ALA A 110 -4.07 -2.07 -12.79
CA ALA A 110 -4.45 -0.98 -13.69
C ALA A 110 -5.32 -1.45 -14.86
N SER A 111 -4.88 -2.47 -15.60
CA SER A 111 -5.63 -3.02 -16.74
C SER A 111 -6.99 -3.59 -16.31
N ALA A 112 -7.01 -4.37 -15.22
CA ALA A 112 -8.24 -4.97 -14.71
C ALA A 112 -9.26 -3.92 -14.25
N VAL A 113 -8.81 -2.86 -13.57
CA VAL A 113 -9.65 -1.73 -13.14
C VAL A 113 -10.22 -0.99 -14.34
N VAL A 114 -9.40 -0.71 -15.36
CA VAL A 114 -9.84 -0.04 -16.59
C VAL A 114 -10.91 -0.87 -17.31
N ARG A 115 -10.64 -2.16 -17.54
CA ARG A 115 -11.59 -3.07 -18.20
C ARG A 115 -12.88 -3.27 -17.40
N ARG A 116 -12.79 -3.23 -16.07
CA ARG A 116 -13.97 -3.30 -15.19
C ARG A 116 -14.81 -2.02 -15.28
N LEU A 117 -14.17 -0.85 -15.36
CA LEU A 117 -14.88 0.42 -15.60
C LEU A 117 -15.52 0.45 -17.00
N HIS A 118 -14.82 -0.06 -18.02
CA HIS A 118 -15.33 -0.22 -19.37
C HIS A 118 -16.55 -1.13 -19.43
N ASP A 119 -16.57 -2.21 -18.63
CA ASP A 119 -17.71 -3.11 -18.54
C ASP A 119 -18.99 -2.42 -18.03
N ARG A 120 -18.85 -1.29 -17.32
CA ARG A 120 -19.95 -0.42 -16.89
C ARG A 120 -20.21 0.76 -17.82
N GLY A 121 -19.57 0.79 -18.99
CA GLY A 121 -19.61 1.92 -19.93
C GLY A 121 -18.88 3.17 -19.45
N LYS A 122 -18.15 3.12 -18.33
CA LYS A 122 -17.39 4.26 -17.79
C LYS A 122 -15.99 4.33 -18.39
N SER A 123 -15.38 5.51 -18.38
CA SER A 123 -13.99 5.69 -18.83
C SER A 123 -13.02 5.00 -17.87
N GLY A 124 -11.94 4.38 -18.37
CA GLY A 124 -10.85 3.89 -17.54
C GLY A 124 -10.19 4.97 -16.66
N ALA A 125 -10.28 6.24 -17.07
CA ALA A 125 -9.71 7.38 -16.35
C ALA A 125 -10.25 7.55 -14.92
N TRP A 126 -11.45 7.03 -14.61
CA TRP A 126 -11.95 7.01 -13.24
C TRP A 126 -11.01 6.24 -12.29
N GLY A 127 -10.26 5.25 -12.78
CA GLY A 127 -9.26 4.55 -11.99
C GLY A 127 -8.09 5.42 -11.53
N LEU A 128 -7.86 6.58 -12.15
CA LEU A 128 -6.75 7.48 -11.82
C LEU A 128 -7.06 8.45 -10.68
N MET A 129 -8.32 8.55 -10.23
CA MET A 129 -8.74 9.49 -9.17
C MET A 129 -7.87 9.43 -7.89
N PRO A 130 -7.43 8.27 -7.40
CA PRO A 130 -6.61 8.21 -6.19
C PRO A 130 -5.15 8.65 -6.40
N ILE A 131 -4.65 8.67 -7.63
CA ILE A 131 -3.23 8.85 -7.96
C ILE A 131 -2.66 10.19 -7.47
N PRO A 132 -3.31 11.35 -7.64
CA PRO A 132 -2.80 12.63 -7.14
C PRO A 132 -2.54 12.61 -5.62
N PHE A 133 -3.42 11.96 -4.86
CA PHE A 133 -3.30 11.88 -3.39
C PHE A 133 -2.18 10.93 -2.95
N ILE A 134 -1.96 9.84 -3.71
CA ILE A 134 -0.82 8.94 -3.52
C ILE A 134 0.50 9.69 -3.80
N VAL A 135 0.58 10.41 -4.92
CA VAL A 135 1.78 11.17 -5.29
C VAL A 135 2.08 12.26 -4.26
N PHE A 136 1.06 12.97 -3.79
CA PHE A 136 1.23 13.94 -2.70
C PHE A 136 1.76 13.26 -1.43
N ALA A 137 1.14 12.16 -0.99
CA ALA A 137 1.57 11.44 0.21
C ALA A 137 3.00 10.91 0.10
N LEU A 138 3.39 10.39 -1.07
CA LEU A 138 4.74 9.87 -1.34
C LEU A 138 5.82 10.95 -1.17
N VAL A 139 5.50 12.22 -1.48
CA VAL A 139 6.43 13.35 -1.34
C VAL A 139 6.34 14.01 0.03
N ALA A 140 5.15 14.10 0.62
CA ALA A 140 4.90 14.81 1.87
C ALA A 140 5.34 14.00 3.10
N MET A 141 5.13 12.69 3.09
CA MET A 141 5.39 11.85 4.26
C MET A 141 6.89 11.76 4.62
N PRO A 142 7.84 11.59 3.67
CA PRO A 142 9.27 11.60 4.00
C PRO A 142 9.71 12.91 4.66
N LYS A 143 9.15 14.05 4.21
CA LYS A 143 9.45 15.37 4.79
C LYS A 143 8.96 15.50 6.21
N LEU A 144 7.77 14.95 6.52
CA LEU A 144 7.24 14.94 7.88
C LEU A 144 8.12 14.08 8.79
N PHE A 145 8.55 12.90 8.34
CA PHE A 145 9.43 12.02 9.11
C PHE A 145 10.81 12.64 9.35
N ASP A 146 11.42 13.23 8.32
CA ASP A 146 12.72 13.89 8.42
C ASP A 146 12.69 15.07 9.40
N GLN A 147 11.59 15.82 9.42
CA GLN A 147 11.42 16.89 10.38
C GLN A 147 11.30 16.38 11.82
N VAL A 148 10.49 15.33 12.04
CA VAL A 148 10.30 14.74 13.36
C VAL A 148 11.61 14.13 13.87
N SER A 149 12.38 13.47 13.00
CA SER A 149 13.66 12.86 13.39
C SER A 149 14.73 13.91 13.73
N GLN A 150 14.77 15.04 13.02
CA GLN A 150 15.78 16.07 13.25
C GLN A 150 15.43 17.06 14.37
N VAL A 151 14.16 17.47 14.46
CA VAL A 151 13.72 18.57 15.33
C VAL A 151 12.88 18.09 16.51
N GLY A 152 12.43 16.83 16.51
CA GLY A 152 11.63 16.24 17.59
C GLY A 152 10.18 16.75 17.67
N THR A 153 9.77 17.68 16.80
CA THR A 153 8.39 18.21 16.74
C THR A 153 7.87 18.21 15.29
N PRO A 154 6.65 17.70 15.03
CA PRO A 154 6.08 17.70 13.69
C PRO A 154 5.58 19.11 13.30
N ASP A 155 5.77 19.51 12.03
CA ASP A 155 5.04 20.66 11.47
C ASP A 155 3.55 20.31 11.40
N LEU A 156 2.76 20.96 12.26
CA LEU A 156 1.32 20.79 12.32
C LEU A 156 0.65 21.10 10.97
N ARG A 157 1.17 22.05 10.18
CA ARG A 157 0.61 22.38 8.87
C ARG A 157 0.77 21.21 7.89
N LEU A 158 1.97 20.66 7.80
CA LEU A 158 2.26 19.52 6.96
C LEU A 158 1.49 18.27 7.43
N PHE A 159 1.44 18.05 8.74
CA PHE A 159 0.66 16.98 9.35
C PHE A 159 -0.82 17.06 8.95
N PHE A 160 -1.47 18.21 9.14
CA PHE A 160 -2.87 18.39 8.76
C PHE A 160 -3.08 18.28 7.25
N ALA A 161 -2.14 18.76 6.43
CA ALA A 161 -2.21 18.58 4.98
C ALA A 161 -2.19 17.09 4.57
N ILE A 162 -1.30 16.29 5.16
CA ILE A 162 -1.25 14.83 4.96
C ILE A 162 -2.53 14.16 5.45
N PHE A 163 -3.02 14.57 6.62
CA PHE A 163 -4.25 14.04 7.21
C PHE A 163 -5.47 14.28 6.30
N PHE A 164 -5.70 15.51 5.83
CA PHE A 164 -6.79 15.81 4.92
C PHE A 164 -6.61 15.13 3.56
N ASN A 165 -5.39 15.07 3.03
CA ASN A 165 -5.08 14.30 1.83
C ASN A 165 -5.46 12.83 1.99
N ASN A 166 -5.21 12.23 3.16
CA ASN A 166 -5.60 10.85 3.44
C ASN A 166 -7.13 10.65 3.45
N ILE A 167 -7.89 11.59 4.01
CA ILE A 167 -9.37 11.56 3.95
C ILE A 167 -9.86 11.61 2.50
N LEU A 168 -9.31 12.52 1.69
CA LEU A 168 -9.67 12.64 0.28
C LEU A 168 -9.28 11.39 -0.51
N TYR A 169 -8.10 10.83 -0.25
CA TYR A 169 -7.66 9.56 -0.80
C TYR A 169 -8.66 8.45 -0.51
N ILE A 170 -9.05 8.26 0.76
CA ILE A 170 -10.04 7.25 1.17
C ILE A 170 -11.37 7.50 0.47
N ALA A 171 -11.84 8.75 0.39
CA ALA A 171 -13.08 9.08 -0.30
C ALA A 171 -13.03 8.68 -1.79
N THR A 172 -11.93 8.96 -2.49
CA THR A 172 -11.76 8.55 -3.90
C THR A 172 -11.65 7.04 -4.07
N LEU A 173 -11.00 6.33 -3.14
CA LEU A 173 -10.95 4.87 -3.14
C LEU A 173 -12.33 4.25 -2.93
N VAL A 174 -13.09 4.72 -1.94
CA VAL A 174 -14.45 4.23 -1.67
C VAL A 174 -15.33 4.47 -2.90
N PHE A 175 -15.27 5.66 -3.48
CA PHE A 175 -16.02 5.97 -4.69
C PHE A 175 -15.60 5.07 -5.86
N LEU A 176 -14.30 4.82 -6.05
CA LEU A 176 -13.80 3.90 -7.07
C LEU A 176 -14.28 2.45 -6.81
N ILE A 177 -14.23 1.98 -5.57
CA ILE A 177 -14.73 0.65 -5.19
C ILE A 177 -16.23 0.53 -5.51
N VAL A 178 -17.04 1.54 -5.20
CA VAL A 178 -18.46 1.59 -5.58
C VAL A 178 -18.64 1.52 -7.10
N LEU A 179 -17.77 2.20 -7.86
CA LEU A 179 -17.75 2.07 -9.32
C LEU A 179 -17.36 0.65 -9.78
N LEU A 180 -16.49 -0.05 -9.08
CA LEU A 180 -16.07 -1.41 -9.45
C LEU A 180 -17.06 -2.50 -9.02
N CYS A 181 -17.84 -2.27 -7.96
CA CYS A 181 -18.88 -3.18 -7.46
C CYS A 181 -20.15 -3.19 -8.31
N GLY A 182 -20.55 -2.07 -8.92
CA GLY A 182 -21.88 -1.99 -9.54
C GLY A 182 -22.03 -2.79 -10.84
N ASP A 183 -23.26 -3.07 -11.25
CA ASP A 183 -23.55 -4.02 -12.34
C ASP A 183 -22.92 -3.67 -13.69
N SER A 184 -22.65 -4.73 -14.46
CA SER A 184 -22.20 -4.68 -15.85
C SER A 184 -23.28 -4.11 -16.77
N THR A 185 -22.87 -3.38 -17.81
CA THR A 185 -23.81 -2.94 -18.86
C THR A 185 -24.28 -4.14 -19.67
N LYS A 186 -25.59 -4.31 -19.82
CA LYS A 186 -26.18 -5.40 -20.63
C LYS A 186 -25.97 -5.13 -22.12
N GLY A 187 -25.65 -6.17 -22.88
CA GLY A 187 -25.43 -6.07 -24.32
C GLY A 187 -24.15 -5.31 -24.69
N GLU A 188 -24.13 -4.75 -25.89
CA GLU A 188 -22.98 -4.02 -26.43
C GLU A 188 -22.85 -2.63 -25.79
N ASN A 189 -21.62 -2.24 -25.48
CA ASN A 189 -21.28 -0.85 -25.15
C ASN A 189 -20.09 -0.40 -26.01
N ARG A 190 -19.69 0.88 -25.90
CA ARG A 190 -18.58 1.47 -26.69
C ARG A 190 -17.21 0.76 -26.56
N PHE A 191 -17.06 -0.15 -25.60
CA PHE A 191 -15.85 -0.93 -25.34
C PHE A 191 -15.97 -2.39 -25.78
N GLY A 192 -17.08 -2.75 -26.43
CA GLY A 192 -17.31 -4.06 -27.05
C GLY A 192 -18.53 -4.80 -26.51
N LEU A 193 -18.71 -6.00 -27.04
CA LEU A 193 -19.75 -6.93 -26.67
C LEU A 193 -19.66 -7.31 -25.19
N GLU A 194 -20.79 -7.75 -24.64
CA GLU A 194 -20.84 -8.31 -23.30
C GLU A 194 -19.87 -9.51 -23.21
N PRO A 195 -18.97 -9.57 -22.20
CA PRO A 195 -18.09 -10.72 -22.03
C PRO A 195 -18.93 -12.00 -21.95
N ILE A 196 -18.54 -13.08 -22.61
CA ILE A 196 -19.25 -14.36 -22.53
C ILE A 196 -18.75 -15.10 -21.28
N GLU A 197 -19.63 -15.86 -20.59
CA GLU A 197 -19.25 -16.64 -19.38
C GLU A 197 -18.21 -17.74 -19.66
#